data_AF-A0A3C2B168-F1
#
_entry.id   AF-A0A3C2B168-F1
#
_cell.length_a   1.000
_cell.length_b   1.000
_cell.length_c   1.000
_cell.angle_alpha   90.00
_cell.angle_beta   90.00
_cell.angle_gamma   90.00
#
_symmetry.space_group_name_H-M   'P 1'
#
loop_
_entity.id
_entity.type
_entity.pdbx_description
1 polymer ?
#
loop_
_entity_poly.entity_id
_entity_poly.type
_entity_poly.pdbx_seq_one_letter_code
_entity_poly.pdbx_strand_id
1 'polypeptide(L)' 'VYMRTIDGRERVHVIYRRIDDLFLDPEVFRSDSTLGVPGLMRAWRAGNVGIANAPGAGVADDKVVYAWVPDIIRYYL' A
#
# COMPACT_ATOMS: atom_id res chain seq x y z
N VAL A 1 0.45 0.18 13.47
CA VAL A 1 -0.08 1.53 13.15
C VAL A 1 -1.19 1.83 14.16
N TYR A 2 -1.36 3.08 14.58
CA TYR A 2 -2.37 3.45 15.57
C TYR A 2 -3.19 4.65 15.09
N MET A 3 -4.49 4.64 15.36
CA MET A 3 -5.41 5.76 15.20
C MET A 3 -5.47 6.55 16.50
N ARG A 4 -5.53 7.88 16.41
CA ARG A 4 -5.76 8.75 17.55
C ARG A 4 -7.25 8.91 17.77
N THR A 5 -7.72 8.57 18.97
CA THR A 5 -9.10 8.77 19.44
C THR A 5 -9.09 9.70 20.66
N ILE A 6 -10.27 10.07 21.15
CA ILE A 6 -10.40 10.82 22.41
C ILE A 6 -9.99 9.98 23.63
N ASP A 7 -10.16 8.65 23.54
CA ASP A 7 -9.87 7.69 24.61
C ASP A 7 -8.42 7.17 24.57
N GLY A 8 -7.63 7.61 23.58
CA GLY A 8 -6.24 7.24 23.41
C GLY A 8 -5.91 6.65 22.04
N ARG A 9 -4.85 5.85 21.97
CA ARG A 9 -4.38 5.23 20.73
C ARG A 9 -5.06 3.88 20.52
N GLU A 10 -5.70 3.71 19.39
CA GLU A 10 -6.32 2.44 18.99
C GLU A 10 -5.50 1.77 17.88
N ARG A 11 -5.27 0.46 17.98
CA ARG A 11 -4.46 -0.28 17.00
C ARG A 11 -5.24 -0.46 15.70
N VAL A 12 -4.64 -0.02 14.59
CA VAL A 12 -5.17 -0.27 13.24
C VAL A 12 -4.58 -1.57 12.70
N HIS A 13 -5.45 -2.50 12.34
CA HIS A 13 -5.09 -3.83 11.83
C HIS A 13 -4.98 -3.85 10.31
N VAL A 14 -5.91 -3.20 9.62
CA VAL A 14 -5.97 -3.13 8.15
C VAL A 14 -6.36 -1.73 7.73
N ILE A 15 -5.72 -1.21 6.69
CA ILE A 15 -6.03 0.07 6.06
C ILE A 15 -6.56 -0.20 4.66
N TYR A 16 -7.83 0.14 4.42
CA TYR A 16 -8.33 0.30 3.06
C TYR A 16 -7.94 1.70 2.58
N ARG A 17 -6.91 1.76 1.73
CA ARG A 17 -6.36 3.03 1.26
C ARG A 17 -7.07 3.51 -0.01
N ARG A 18 -7.21 4.82 -0.13
CA ARG A 18 -7.68 5.53 -1.33
C ARG A 18 -6.69 6.59 -1.78
N ILE A 19 -5.41 6.29 -1.56
CA ILE A 19 -4.25 7.14 -1.82
C ILE A 19 -3.25 6.30 -2.63
N ASP A 20 -2.64 6.94 -3.63
CA ASP A 20 -1.60 6.34 -4.49
C ASP A 20 -0.34 5.96 -3.69
N ASP A 21 0.39 4.95 -4.16
CA ASP A 21 1.65 4.46 -3.56
C ASP A 21 2.63 5.59 -3.25
N LEU A 22 2.81 6.50 -4.20
CA LEU A 22 3.81 7.56 -4.09
C LEU A 22 3.57 8.50 -2.92
N PHE A 23 2.36 8.54 -2.38
CA PHE A 23 1.98 9.44 -1.30
C PHE A 23 1.83 8.73 0.06
N LEU A 24 1.99 7.39 0.13
CA LEU A 24 1.69 6.61 1.33
C LEU A 24 2.65 6.84 2.51
N ASP A 25 3.94 7.01 2.22
CA ASP A 25 4.99 7.10 3.24
C ASP A 25 6.09 8.04 2.74
N PRO A 26 6.22 9.26 3.31
CA PRO A 26 7.23 10.22 2.86
C PRO A 26 8.67 9.78 3.16
N GLU A 27 8.88 8.76 4.00
CA GLU A 27 10.21 8.21 4.26
C GLU A 27 10.67 7.23 3.16
N VAL A 28 9.76 6.77 2.29
CA VAL A 28 10.05 5.78 1.24
C VAL A 28 9.80 6.32 -0.16
N PHE A 29 8.74 7.11 -0.33
CA PHE A 29 8.32 7.61 -1.63
C PHE A 29 8.57 9.11 -1.75
N ARG A 30 7.51 9.91 -1.88
CA ARG A 30 7.59 11.36 -1.99
C ARG A 30 7.79 12.00 -0.63
N SER A 31 8.98 12.55 -0.39
CA SER A 31 9.30 13.27 0.85
C SER A 31 8.45 14.53 1.07
N ASP A 32 7.86 15.07 0.01
CA ASP A 32 6.93 16.21 0.05
C ASP A 32 5.46 15.80 0.26
N SER A 33 5.16 14.49 0.39
CA SER A 33 3.80 14.03 0.66
C SER A 33 3.33 14.43 2.06
N THR A 34 2.19 15.13 2.10
CA THR A 34 1.47 15.47 3.34
C THR A 34 0.27 14.55 3.60
N LEU A 35 0.01 13.59 2.70
CA LEU A 35 -1.14 12.68 2.77
C LEU A 35 -0.82 11.37 3.52
N GLY A 36 0.44 10.95 3.47
CA GLY A 36 0.91 9.67 3.98
C GLY A 36 1.14 9.64 5.48
N VAL A 37 1.62 8.48 5.95
CA VAL A 37 2.03 8.27 7.34
C VAL A 37 3.50 7.84 7.35
N PRO A 38 4.41 8.64 7.95
CA PRO A 38 5.81 8.27 8.09
C PRO A 38 5.99 6.89 8.75
N GLY A 39 6.75 6.01 8.09
CA GLY A 39 7.05 4.67 8.58
C GLY A 39 5.94 3.63 8.34
N LEU A 40 4.89 3.97 7.59
CA LEU A 40 3.83 3.04 7.20
C LEU A 40 4.39 1.82 6.45
N MET A 41 5.37 2.03 5.56
CA MET A 41 5.96 0.95 4.79
C MET A 41 6.81 0.00 5.66
N ARG A 42 7.48 0.52 6.69
CA ARG A 42 8.15 -0.34 7.69
C ARG A 42 7.14 -1.19 8.44
N ALA A 43 6.03 -0.59 8.89
CA ALA A 43 5.00 -1.31 9.61
C ALA A 43 4.33 -2.40 8.76
N TRP A 44 4.06 -2.12 7.48
CA TRP A 44 3.52 -3.08 6.53
C TRP A 44 4.50 -4.23 6.25
N ARG A 45 5.78 -3.92 5.94
CA ARG A 45 6.82 -4.93 5.72
C ARG A 45 7.07 -5.82 6.93
N ALA A 46 6.89 -5.29 8.14
CA ALA A 46 6.98 -6.05 9.39
C ALA A 46 5.73 -6.88 9.72
N GLY A 47 4.70 -6.88 8.86
CA GLY A 47 3.45 -7.62 9.08
C GLY A 47 2.53 -7.04 10.16
N ASN A 48 2.79 -5.80 10.61
CA ASN A 48 2.04 -5.19 11.71
C ASN A 48 0.69 -4.57 11.29
N VAL A 49 0.47 -4.39 9.99
CA VAL A 49 -0.75 -3.82 9.40
C VAL A 49 -0.95 -4.38 7.99
N GLY A 50 -2.19 -4.69 7.61
CA GLY A 50 -2.56 -4.98 6.23
C GLY A 50 -2.89 -3.70 5.45
N ILE A 51 -2.57 -3.64 4.16
CA ILE A 51 -2.93 -2.51 3.30
C ILE A 51 -3.66 -3.05 2.07
N ALA A 52 -4.84 -2.49 1.80
CA ALA A 52 -5.68 -2.85 0.66
C ALA A 52 -5.92 -1.62 -0.24
N ASN A 53 -5.56 -1.60 -1.52
CA ASN A 53 -4.75 -2.61 -2.22
C ASN A 53 -3.28 -2.58 -1.79
N ALA A 54 -2.55 -3.69 -1.95
CA ALA A 54 -1.15 -3.77 -1.58
C ALA A 54 -0.29 -2.72 -2.34
N PRO A 55 0.72 -2.11 -1.71
CA PRO A 55 1.71 -1.29 -2.41
C PRO A 55 2.39 -2.08 -3.54
N GLY A 56 2.53 -1.47 -4.72
CA GLY A 56 3.13 -2.07 -5.92
C GLY A 56 2.14 -2.81 -6.83
N ALA A 57 0.86 -2.90 -6.48
CA ALA A 57 -0.14 -3.59 -7.30
C ALA A 57 -0.29 -3.03 -8.74
N GLY A 58 0.06 -1.76 -8.97
CA GLY A 58 0.00 -1.13 -10.29
C GLY A 58 0.93 -1.75 -11.34
N VAL A 59 1.95 -2.53 -10.94
CA VAL A 59 2.75 -3.28 -11.93
C VAL A 59 1.87 -4.27 -12.70
N ALA A 60 0.85 -4.84 -12.07
CA ALA A 60 -0.02 -5.84 -12.69
C ALA A 60 -1.05 -5.25 -13.67
N ASP A 61 -1.38 -3.95 -13.56
CA ASP A 61 -2.36 -3.28 -14.43
C ASP A 61 -1.73 -2.31 -15.43
N ASP A 62 -0.40 -2.22 -15.48
CA ASP A 62 0.30 -1.42 -16.47
C ASP A 62 -0.07 -1.86 -17.89
N LYS A 63 -0.15 -0.87 -18.79
CA LYS A 63 -0.57 -1.09 -20.19
C LYS A 63 0.29 -2.10 -20.92
N VAL A 64 1.59 -2.16 -20.63
CA VAL A 64 2.49 -3.13 -21.25
C VAL A 64 2.21 -4.52 -20.70
N VAL A 65 1.97 -4.64 -19.40
CA VAL A 65 1.67 -5.93 -18.75
C VAL A 65 0.34 -6.50 -19.22
N TYR A 66 -0.63 -5.66 -19.57
CA TYR A 66 -1.91 -6.11 -20.14
C TYR A 66 -1.75 -7.04 -21.35
N ALA A 67 -0.79 -6.77 -22.23
CA ALA A 67 -0.52 -7.59 -23.41
C ALA A 67 -0.12 -9.04 -23.07
N TRP A 68 0.38 -9.28 -21.86
CA TRP A 68 0.87 -10.57 -21.37
C TRP A 68 -0.16 -11.32 -20.52
N VAL A 69 -1.32 -10.73 -20.21
CA VAL A 69 -2.36 -11.37 -19.40
C VAL A 69 -2.76 -12.76 -19.93
N PRO A 70 -2.90 -12.99 -21.25
CA PRO A 70 -3.18 -14.35 -21.77
C PRO A 70 -2.11 -15.38 -21.41
N ASP A 71 -0.83 -15.01 -21.44
CA ASP A 71 0.27 -15.92 -21.12
C ASP A 71 0.39 -16.14 -19.62
N ILE A 72 0.12 -15.11 -18.81
CA ILE A 72 0.02 -15.21 -17.35
C ILE A 72 -1.08 -16.22 -16.98
N ILE A 73 -2.26 -16.16 -17.62
CA ILE A 73 -3.35 -17.13 -17.39
C ILE A 73 -2.88 -18.55 -17.69
N ARG A 74 -2.30 -18.81 -18.86
CA ARG A 74 -1.81 -20.15 -19.26
C ARG A 74 -0.72 -20.71 -18.34
N TYR A 75 0.05 -19.82 -17.71
CA TYR A 75 1.14 -20.21 -16.83
C TYR A 75 0.66 -20.57 -15.42
N TYR A 76 -0.30 -19.81 -14.88
CA TYR A 76 -0.76 -19.98 -13.48
C TYR A 76 -2.04 -20.82 -13.33
N LEU A 77 -2.83 -21.02 -14.39
CA LEU A 77 -4.11 -21.75 -14.40
C LEU A 77 -4.11 -22.88 -15.43
#